data_AF-A0A7M2H6C6-F1
#
_entry.id   AF-A0A7M2H6C6-F1
#
_cell.length_a   1.000
_cell.length_b   1.000
_cell.length_c   1.000
_cell.angle_alpha   90.00
_cell.angle_beta   90.00
_cell.angle_gamma   90.00
#
_symmetry.space_group_name_H-M   'P 1'
#
loop_
_entity.id
_entity.type
_entity.pdbx_description
1 polymer ?
#
loop_
_entity_poly.entity_id
_entity_poly.type
_entity_poly.pdbx_seq_one_letter_code
_entity_poly.pdbx_strand_id
1 'polypeptide(L)'
;MWWTRKQKVEGAVAIPARPAKRSSPLSSSLIMALEPRIMFDGAAVATAAAAAHPAADSHAAPADSHAADSHPTDSHVAPAAAPATAQPADAAGHAPAPDGAGAPSSPAPAPSGHNVLFVDSRVEDSASLLAGVAPGTEIVYLNRNADGLAQMADYLSAHPGAKSVQIIAHGEAGDLWLGNTYLSSDNVGNYASSLARIGSGIQSGGDILIYACSTAQGAAGLSFVDSLAALTGRDIAASDNRTGAGSDWNLEITTGQIEATSVLSASAESAYAHDLALITVTSTADAGAGTLRSAIASAQAGDTITFSTSMTINLSTLTSGNSLLVISKNLTIDGDINHDGVADVTLDGHYNGRVLEITSGSTVGLEGLVIEHGLVSGTGGAGGVGATAAAQGGGIYNAGTLTLSDVTVTANAAAGGGGGGGVQGLNVGGGGGGGGGIGGVGGGTGGNAGGGY
;
A
#
# COMPACT_ATOMS: atom_id res chain seq x y z
N MET A 1 -61.55 35.70 28.72
CA MET A 1 -62.65 35.89 27.75
C MET A 1 -62.83 34.61 26.95
N TRP A 2 -64.06 34.07 26.99
CA TRP A 2 -64.75 33.09 26.10
C TRP A 2 -64.00 31.88 25.49
N TRP A 3 -64.25 30.63 25.92
CA TRP A 3 -65.36 29.67 25.58
C TRP A 3 -65.16 29.01 24.19
N THR A 4 -65.33 27.70 23.89
CA THR A 4 -65.71 26.46 24.62
C THR A 4 -65.54 25.24 23.68
N ARG A 5 -65.47 24.06 24.32
CA ARG A 5 -65.62 22.65 23.85
C ARG A 5 -66.73 22.36 22.82
N LYS A 6 -66.57 21.22 22.12
CA LYS A 6 -67.48 20.04 21.93
C LYS A 6 -67.27 19.42 20.53
N GLN A 7 -67.51 18.16 20.20
CA GLN A 7 -67.76 16.88 20.88
C GLN A 7 -67.59 15.80 19.79
N LYS A 8 -67.17 14.59 20.20
CA LYS A 8 -67.14 13.36 19.39
C LYS A 8 -68.57 12.93 19.02
N VAL A 9 -68.81 12.51 17.79
CA VAL A 9 -69.97 11.69 17.40
C VAL A 9 -69.46 10.52 16.55
N GLU A 10 -69.71 9.31 17.04
CA GLU A 10 -69.58 8.04 16.34
C GLU A 10 -70.84 7.76 15.50
N GLY A 11 -70.66 7.12 14.34
CA GLY A 11 -71.72 6.37 13.66
C GLY A 11 -72.00 6.79 12.22
N ALA A 12 -71.42 6.09 11.24
CA ALA A 12 -72.06 5.83 9.93
C ALA A 12 -71.30 4.74 9.13
N VAL A 13 -71.92 3.56 9.10
CA VAL A 13 -72.01 2.51 8.06
C VAL A 13 -71.09 2.61 6.82
N ALA A 14 -70.35 1.53 6.58
CA ALA A 14 -69.56 1.27 5.38
C ALA A 14 -70.43 0.94 4.15
N ILE A 15 -70.11 1.54 3.00
CA ILE A 15 -70.58 1.13 1.67
C ILE A 15 -69.35 0.88 0.78
N PRO A 16 -69.24 -0.27 0.10
CA PRO A 16 -68.07 -0.61 -0.72
C PRO A 16 -68.08 0.12 -2.08
N ALA A 17 -66.93 0.68 -2.46
CA ALA A 17 -66.72 1.28 -3.78
C ALA A 17 -66.12 0.29 -4.80
N ARG A 18 -66.54 0.49 -6.05
CA ARG A 18 -66.50 -0.34 -7.26
C ARG A 18 -65.10 -0.56 -7.86
N PRO A 19 -64.82 -1.68 -8.55
CA PRO A 19 -63.49 -2.02 -9.08
C PRO A 19 -63.06 -1.13 -10.26
N ALA A 20 -61.77 -0.77 -10.27
CA ALA A 20 -61.10 -0.03 -11.34
C ALA A 20 -60.80 -0.91 -12.57
N LYS A 21 -60.95 -0.30 -13.75
CA LYS A 21 -60.75 -0.90 -15.08
C LYS A 21 -59.27 -1.19 -15.37
N ARG A 22 -59.02 -2.32 -16.02
CA ARG A 22 -57.74 -2.76 -16.58
C ARG A 22 -57.32 -1.85 -17.75
N SER A 23 -56.06 -1.42 -17.76
CA SER A 23 -55.38 -0.85 -18.93
C SER A 23 -54.38 -1.87 -19.48
N SER A 24 -54.49 -2.17 -20.77
CA SER A 24 -53.57 -3.03 -21.53
C SER A 24 -52.21 -2.36 -21.75
N PRO A 25 -51.11 -3.13 -21.92
CA PRO A 25 -49.76 -2.59 -22.03
C PRO A 25 -49.46 -2.04 -23.44
N LEU A 26 -48.78 -0.89 -23.50
CA LEU A 26 -48.16 -0.37 -24.71
C LEU A 26 -46.81 -1.06 -24.92
N SER A 27 -46.65 -1.66 -26.10
CA SER A 27 -45.41 -2.26 -26.60
C SER A 27 -44.35 -1.18 -26.83
N SER A 28 -43.26 -1.21 -26.06
CA SER A 28 -42.06 -0.40 -26.34
C SER A 28 -41.11 -1.19 -27.21
N SER A 29 -40.90 -0.72 -28.44
CA SER A 29 -39.90 -1.24 -29.37
C SER A 29 -38.49 -1.10 -28.80
N LEU A 30 -37.72 -2.18 -28.79
CA LEU A 30 -36.29 -2.17 -28.49
C LEU A 30 -35.52 -1.53 -29.65
N ILE A 31 -34.78 -0.45 -29.37
CA ILE A 31 -33.69 0.03 -30.22
C ILE A 31 -32.39 -0.42 -29.54
N MET A 32 -31.78 -1.48 -30.07
CA MET A 32 -30.43 -1.91 -29.70
C MET A 32 -29.43 -0.88 -30.21
N ALA A 33 -28.64 -0.30 -29.31
CA ALA A 33 -27.42 0.42 -29.68
C ALA A 33 -26.34 -0.62 -30.03
N LEU A 34 -25.77 -0.53 -31.23
CA LEU A 34 -24.60 -1.33 -31.61
C LEU A 34 -23.35 -0.76 -30.93
N GLU A 35 -22.53 -1.64 -30.38
CA GLU A 35 -21.24 -1.33 -29.74
C GLU A 35 -20.21 -0.76 -30.75
N PRO A 36 -19.28 0.11 -30.30
CA PRO A 36 -18.19 0.60 -31.16
C PRO A 36 -17.23 -0.53 -31.53
N ARG A 37 -17.01 -0.77 -32.83
CA ARG A 37 -15.90 -1.61 -33.30
C ARG A 37 -14.61 -0.81 -33.32
N ILE A 38 -13.67 -1.14 -32.42
CA ILE A 38 -12.26 -0.73 -32.56
C ILE A 38 -11.64 -1.58 -33.67
N MET A 39 -11.18 -0.92 -34.74
CA MET A 39 -10.41 -1.53 -35.83
C MET A 39 -8.92 -1.30 -35.52
N PHE A 40 -8.18 -2.37 -35.19
CA PHE A 40 -6.73 -2.30 -35.08
C PHE A 40 -6.11 -2.47 -36.47
N ASP A 41 -5.42 -1.43 -36.94
CA ASP A 41 -4.54 -1.50 -38.10
C ASP A 41 -3.21 -2.12 -37.67
N GLY A 42 -2.94 -3.32 -38.20
CA GLY A 42 -1.68 -4.01 -38.02
C GLY A 42 -0.65 -3.53 -39.03
N ALA A 43 0.14 -2.52 -38.66
CA ALA A 43 1.34 -2.14 -39.39
C ALA A 43 2.57 -2.33 -38.48
N ALA A 44 3.36 -3.35 -38.85
CA ALA A 44 4.59 -3.76 -38.22
C ALA A 44 5.69 -2.69 -38.31
N VAL A 45 6.46 -2.53 -37.24
CA VAL A 45 7.80 -1.95 -37.30
C VAL A 45 8.77 -2.95 -36.65
N ALA A 46 9.42 -3.73 -37.51
CA ALA A 46 10.66 -4.40 -37.17
C ALA A 46 11.79 -3.40 -37.41
N THR A 47 12.67 -3.19 -36.43
CA THR A 47 14.01 -2.67 -36.72
C THR A 47 15.01 -3.32 -35.80
N ALA A 48 15.92 -4.05 -36.43
CA ALA A 48 17.02 -4.78 -35.83
C ALA A 48 18.11 -3.86 -35.31
N ALA A 49 18.77 -4.30 -34.25
CA ALA A 49 20.05 -3.80 -33.79
C ALA A 49 21.18 -4.19 -34.77
N ALA A 50 22.08 -3.26 -35.06
CA ALA A 50 23.54 -3.45 -35.12
C ALA A 50 24.26 -2.23 -35.75
N ALA A 51 25.36 -1.84 -35.11
CA ALA A 51 26.61 -1.22 -35.63
C ALA A 51 27.07 -0.12 -34.65
N ALA A 52 28.10 -0.37 -33.83
CA ALA A 52 29.53 -0.29 -34.15
C ALA A 52 30.06 1.16 -34.26
N HIS A 53 30.94 1.53 -33.32
CA HIS A 53 31.96 2.59 -33.41
C HIS A 53 32.82 2.39 -34.69
N PRO A 54 33.40 3.43 -35.34
CA PRO A 54 34.49 4.25 -34.74
C PRO A 54 34.72 5.70 -35.28
N ALA A 55 35.75 6.35 -34.70
CA ALA A 55 36.58 7.47 -35.19
C ALA A 55 35.98 8.89 -35.16
N ALA A 56 36.44 9.77 -34.26
CA ALA A 56 37.62 10.66 -34.38
C ALA A 56 37.32 11.93 -35.19
N ASP A 57 37.28 13.09 -34.52
CA ASP A 57 38.19 14.21 -34.83
C ASP A 57 38.07 15.38 -33.84
N SER A 58 39.20 16.07 -33.77
CA SER A 58 39.69 17.12 -32.88
C SER A 58 38.94 18.46 -32.86
N HIS A 59 39.06 19.20 -31.74
CA HIS A 59 39.58 20.59 -31.65
C HIS A 59 39.47 21.07 -30.18
N ALA A 60 40.59 21.19 -29.45
CA ALA A 60 41.48 22.37 -29.34
C ALA A 60 41.13 23.28 -28.15
N ALA A 61 41.98 23.22 -27.13
CA ALA A 61 42.13 24.24 -26.08
C ALA A 61 42.96 25.44 -26.61
N PRO A 62 42.96 26.57 -25.88
CA PRO A 62 44.10 26.91 -24.99
C PRO A 62 43.62 27.36 -23.59
N ALA A 63 44.28 27.04 -22.46
CA ALA A 63 45.56 27.56 -21.90
C ALA A 63 45.55 29.10 -21.75
N ASP A 64 45.90 29.78 -20.65
CA ASP A 64 46.44 29.49 -19.31
C ASP A 64 46.23 30.76 -18.45
N SER A 65 46.21 30.67 -17.11
CA SER A 65 47.08 31.48 -16.24
C SER A 65 46.93 31.17 -14.74
N HIS A 66 48.03 30.66 -14.18
CA HIS A 66 48.66 30.91 -12.86
C HIS A 66 47.78 31.01 -11.60
N ALA A 67 47.82 30.05 -10.66
CA ALA A 67 48.90 29.71 -9.70
C ALA A 67 49.18 30.81 -8.64
N ALA A 68 48.82 30.56 -7.39
CA ALA A 68 49.75 30.26 -6.28
C ALA A 68 49.14 30.59 -4.89
N ASP A 69 49.33 29.62 -3.97
CA ASP A 69 49.55 29.72 -2.53
C ASP A 69 48.69 30.63 -1.64
N SER A 70 48.03 30.03 -0.63
CA SER A 70 48.61 29.98 0.73
C SER A 70 47.63 29.34 1.73
N HIS A 71 48.12 28.34 2.46
CA HIS A 71 47.58 27.94 3.76
C HIS A 71 47.90 29.02 4.82
N PRO A 72 47.08 29.15 5.86
CA PRO A 72 47.53 28.65 7.15
C PRO A 72 46.48 27.88 7.99
N THR A 73 47.04 27.14 8.94
CA THR A 73 46.57 26.46 10.15
C THR A 73 45.46 27.21 10.93
N ASP A 74 44.60 26.62 11.78
CA ASP A 74 44.88 25.63 12.83
C ASP A 74 43.60 25.01 13.47
N SER A 75 43.77 23.76 13.94
CA SER A 75 43.16 23.07 15.11
C SER A 75 41.66 23.14 15.47
N HIS A 76 41.00 21.95 15.54
CA HIS A 76 40.46 21.37 16.79
C HIS A 76 40.09 19.87 16.64
N VAL A 77 41.06 18.99 16.90
CA VAL A 77 41.04 17.87 17.88
C VAL A 77 39.79 16.96 17.94
N ALA A 78 39.96 15.76 17.40
CA ALA A 78 39.29 14.53 17.83
C ALA A 78 40.36 13.59 18.41
N PRO A 79 40.12 12.81 19.47
CA PRO A 79 41.05 11.77 19.88
C PRO A 79 40.78 10.47 19.15
N ALA A 80 41.87 9.94 18.60
CA ALA A 80 42.01 8.63 18.01
C ALA A 80 42.06 7.51 19.05
N ALA A 81 41.74 6.30 18.63
CA ALA A 81 42.49 5.11 19.04
C ALA A 81 42.51 4.10 17.88
N ALA A 82 43.72 3.70 17.52
CA ALA A 82 44.10 2.86 16.40
C ALA A 82 43.97 1.34 16.75
N PRO A 83 44.21 0.43 15.78
CA PRO A 83 43.57 -0.89 15.72
C PRO A 83 44.41 -2.03 16.31
N ALA A 84 43.75 -3.16 16.61
CA ALA A 84 44.40 -4.43 16.86
C ALA A 84 43.62 -5.59 16.23
N THR A 85 44.34 -6.40 15.45
CA THR A 85 43.95 -7.66 14.82
C THR A 85 43.86 -8.80 15.83
N ALA A 86 42.81 -9.64 15.79
CA ALA A 86 42.85 -11.06 16.17
C ALA A 86 41.60 -11.82 15.70
N GLN A 87 41.83 -13.06 15.24
CA GLN A 87 40.88 -14.09 14.82
C GLN A 87 40.06 -14.68 16.00
N PRO A 88 39.02 -15.52 15.73
CA PRO A 88 37.91 -15.81 16.64
C PRO A 88 38.28 -16.84 17.72
N ALA A 89 37.59 -16.74 18.86
CA ALA A 89 37.62 -17.71 19.94
C ALA A 89 36.22 -18.23 20.22
N ASP A 90 36.20 -19.51 20.59
CA ASP A 90 35.09 -20.46 20.65
C ASP A 90 33.98 -20.21 21.69
N ALA A 91 32.93 -20.99 21.45
CA ALA A 91 31.72 -21.26 22.22
C ALA A 91 31.91 -21.70 23.69
N ALA A 92 30.90 -21.38 24.52
CA ALA A 92 30.22 -22.28 25.47
C ALA A 92 29.06 -21.51 26.17
N GLY A 93 27.85 -22.03 26.36
CA GLY A 93 27.42 -23.41 26.21
C GLY A 93 25.90 -23.59 26.11
N HIS A 94 25.53 -24.57 25.29
CA HIS A 94 24.35 -25.40 25.44
C HIS A 94 24.84 -26.75 25.98
N ALA A 95 24.18 -27.28 27.01
CA ALA A 95 24.54 -28.54 27.64
C ALA A 95 24.34 -29.76 26.70
N PRO A 96 25.11 -30.85 26.85
CA PRO A 96 25.06 -32.00 25.94
C PRO A 96 23.86 -32.91 26.25
N ALA A 97 23.23 -33.40 25.19
CA ALA A 97 22.30 -34.53 25.25
C ALA A 97 23.07 -35.85 25.53
N PRO A 98 22.48 -36.82 26.24
CA PRO A 98 23.14 -38.11 26.48
C PRO A 98 23.07 -39.00 25.23
N ASP A 99 24.19 -39.65 24.93
CA ASP A 99 24.31 -40.68 23.90
C ASP A 99 23.45 -41.90 24.24
N GLY A 100 22.45 -42.16 23.41
CA GLY A 100 21.61 -43.36 23.42
C GLY A 100 21.07 -43.61 22.02
N ALA A 101 21.91 -44.20 21.16
CA ALA A 101 21.57 -44.55 19.79
C ALA A 101 20.43 -45.59 19.75
N GLY A 102 19.19 -45.11 19.69
CA GLY A 102 18.10 -45.79 19.00
C GLY A 102 18.23 -45.49 17.51
N ALA A 103 18.14 -46.51 16.67
CA ALA A 103 18.12 -46.36 15.21
C ALA A 103 17.10 -45.30 14.78
N PRO A 104 17.34 -44.54 13.70
CA PRO A 104 16.36 -43.60 13.18
C PRO A 104 15.08 -44.39 12.86
N SER A 105 14.00 -44.10 13.59
CA SER A 105 12.67 -44.51 13.18
C SER A 105 12.46 -43.93 11.78
N SER A 106 12.21 -44.82 10.82
CA SER A 106 11.72 -44.45 9.48
C SER A 106 10.68 -43.32 9.62
N PRO A 107 10.70 -42.28 8.76
CA PRO A 107 9.63 -41.27 8.77
C PRO A 107 8.30 -42.01 8.76
N ALA A 108 7.37 -41.57 9.62
CA ALA A 108 6.01 -42.08 9.55
C ALA A 108 5.53 -41.94 8.09
N PRO A 109 4.82 -42.93 7.53
CA PRO A 109 4.26 -42.79 6.19
C PRO A 109 3.47 -41.49 6.11
N ALA A 110 3.74 -40.66 5.11
CA ALA A 110 3.01 -39.42 4.88
C ALA A 110 1.51 -39.73 4.98
N PRO A 111 0.77 -39.03 5.85
CA PRO A 111 -0.59 -39.44 6.17
C PRO A 111 -1.45 -39.38 4.90
N SER A 112 -2.30 -40.40 4.73
CA SER A 112 -3.27 -40.42 3.64
C SER A 112 -4.28 -39.29 3.89
N GLY A 113 -4.32 -38.31 2.99
CA GLY A 113 -5.18 -37.14 3.12
C GLY A 113 -5.19 -36.32 1.83
N HIS A 114 -6.00 -35.27 1.83
CA HIS A 114 -6.12 -34.32 0.72
C HIS A 114 -5.32 -33.04 1.03
N ASN A 115 -4.90 -32.35 -0.02
CA ASN A 115 -4.30 -31.03 0.11
C ASN A 115 -5.43 -29.99 0.02
N VAL A 116 -5.39 -28.97 0.86
CA VAL A 116 -6.29 -27.81 0.76
C VAL A 116 -5.46 -26.59 0.41
N LEU A 117 -5.87 -25.86 -0.61
CA LEU A 117 -5.28 -24.59 -1.02
C LEU A 117 -6.29 -23.47 -0.78
N PHE A 118 -6.02 -22.62 0.20
CA PHE A 118 -6.74 -21.37 0.38
C PHE A 118 -6.10 -20.27 -0.46
N VAL A 119 -6.93 -19.49 -1.15
CA VAL A 119 -6.49 -18.37 -2.00
C VAL A 119 -7.22 -17.12 -1.57
N ASP A 120 -6.50 -16.12 -1.08
CA ASP A 120 -7.10 -14.81 -0.81
C ASP A 120 -7.54 -14.17 -2.12
N SER A 121 -8.76 -13.65 -2.16
CA SER A 121 -9.32 -13.03 -3.37
C SER A 121 -8.67 -11.69 -3.75
N ARG A 122 -7.81 -11.11 -2.90
CA ARG A 122 -6.96 -9.97 -3.28
C ARG A 122 -5.80 -10.35 -4.19
N VAL A 123 -5.42 -11.63 -4.23
CA VAL A 123 -4.30 -12.10 -5.05
C VAL A 123 -4.61 -11.88 -6.52
N GLU A 124 -3.91 -10.92 -7.11
CA GLU A 124 -4.02 -10.55 -8.52
C GLU A 124 -3.74 -11.76 -9.41
N ASP A 125 -4.54 -11.94 -10.47
CA ASP A 125 -4.40 -13.02 -11.44
C ASP A 125 -4.16 -14.42 -10.83
N SER A 126 -4.75 -14.71 -9.66
CA SER A 126 -4.60 -16.03 -9.02
C SER A 126 -4.99 -17.21 -9.94
N ALA A 127 -5.83 -16.97 -10.95
CA ALA A 127 -6.17 -17.97 -11.97
C ALA A 127 -4.94 -18.53 -12.71
N SER A 128 -3.89 -17.74 -12.96
CA SER A 128 -2.68 -18.24 -13.63
C SER A 128 -1.85 -19.17 -12.73
N LEU A 129 -1.81 -18.90 -11.41
CA LEU A 129 -1.23 -19.83 -10.42
C LEU A 129 -2.01 -21.14 -10.36
N LEU A 130 -3.34 -21.03 -10.33
CA LEU A 130 -4.22 -22.19 -10.17
C LEU A 130 -4.25 -23.12 -11.38
N ALA A 131 -3.82 -22.66 -12.55
CA ALA A 131 -3.65 -23.49 -13.74
C ALA A 131 -2.60 -24.62 -13.55
N GLY A 132 -1.69 -24.47 -12.58
CA GLY A 132 -0.64 -25.44 -12.28
C GLY A 132 -0.80 -26.17 -10.94
N VAL A 133 -1.98 -26.16 -10.34
CA VAL A 133 -2.22 -26.82 -9.05
C VAL A 133 -2.24 -28.34 -9.21
N ALA A 134 -1.59 -29.04 -8.28
CA ALA A 134 -1.50 -30.48 -8.23
C ALA A 134 -2.89 -31.15 -8.22
N PRO A 135 -3.12 -32.21 -9.02
CA PRO A 135 -4.40 -32.91 -9.05
C PRO A 135 -4.85 -33.42 -7.68
N GLY A 136 -6.14 -33.30 -7.38
CA GLY A 136 -6.73 -33.73 -6.11
C GLY A 136 -6.53 -32.73 -4.96
N THR A 137 -6.00 -31.53 -5.24
CA THR A 137 -6.01 -30.40 -4.30
C THR A 137 -7.40 -29.76 -4.29
N GLU A 138 -7.93 -29.51 -3.10
CA GLU A 138 -9.17 -28.78 -2.90
C GLU A 138 -8.86 -27.28 -2.84
N ILE A 139 -9.44 -26.49 -3.73
CA ILE A 139 -9.18 -25.05 -3.82
C ILE A 139 -10.34 -24.29 -3.20
N VAL A 140 -10.02 -23.38 -2.27
CA VAL A 140 -11.01 -22.56 -1.56
C VAL A 140 -10.61 -21.09 -1.65
N TYR A 141 -11.48 -20.28 -2.24
CA TYR A 141 -11.28 -18.83 -2.26
C TYR A 141 -11.78 -18.20 -0.96
N LEU A 142 -10.95 -17.37 -0.35
CA LEU A 142 -11.34 -16.54 0.79
C LEU A 142 -11.95 -15.24 0.26
N ASN A 143 -13.20 -14.98 0.64
CA ASN A 143 -13.86 -13.73 0.30
C ASN A 143 -13.18 -12.57 1.05
N ARG A 144 -12.69 -11.57 0.29
CA ARG A 144 -11.97 -10.40 0.81
C ARG A 144 -12.75 -9.56 1.83
N ASN A 145 -14.07 -9.68 1.85
CA ASN A 145 -14.97 -8.90 2.71
C ASN A 145 -15.53 -9.71 3.89
N ALA A 146 -15.03 -10.93 4.10
CA ALA A 146 -15.41 -11.79 5.22
C ALA A 146 -14.18 -12.23 6.02
N ASP A 147 -14.40 -12.67 7.26
CA ASP A 147 -13.34 -13.17 8.14
C ASP A 147 -12.69 -14.42 7.50
N GLY A 148 -11.41 -14.31 7.09
CA GLY A 148 -10.71 -15.39 6.40
C GLY A 148 -10.38 -16.56 7.32
N LEU A 149 -10.05 -16.30 8.58
CA LEU A 149 -9.76 -17.36 9.54
C LEU A 149 -11.02 -18.16 9.89
N ALA A 150 -12.18 -17.50 10.00
CA ALA A 150 -13.46 -18.18 10.15
C ALA A 150 -13.79 -19.04 8.92
N GLN A 151 -13.61 -18.51 7.71
CA GLN A 151 -13.83 -19.26 6.46
C GLN A 151 -12.95 -20.53 6.41
N MET A 152 -11.66 -20.40 6.73
CA MET A 152 -10.73 -21.55 6.79
C MET A 152 -11.14 -22.57 7.86
N ALA A 153 -11.44 -22.09 9.07
CA ALA A 153 -11.84 -22.94 10.19
C ALA A 153 -13.13 -23.72 9.89
N ASP A 154 -14.13 -23.06 9.29
CA ASP A 154 -15.39 -23.66 8.92
C ASP A 154 -15.21 -24.69 7.80
N TYR A 155 -14.38 -24.38 6.78
CA TYR A 155 -14.07 -25.33 5.71
C TYR A 155 -13.39 -26.59 6.25
N LEU A 156 -12.33 -26.45 7.05
CA LEU A 156 -11.56 -27.56 7.60
C LEU A 156 -12.34 -28.35 8.66
N SER A 157 -13.31 -27.73 9.34
CA SER A 157 -14.23 -28.43 10.22
C SER A 157 -15.21 -29.33 9.44
N ALA A 158 -15.65 -28.86 8.27
CA ALA A 158 -16.54 -29.61 7.39
C ALA A 158 -15.81 -30.70 6.57
N HIS A 159 -14.50 -30.51 6.32
CA HIS A 159 -13.64 -31.39 5.54
C HIS A 159 -12.39 -31.78 6.34
N PRO A 160 -12.54 -32.57 7.43
CA PRO A 160 -11.42 -32.91 8.29
C PRO A 160 -10.45 -33.88 7.59
N GLY A 161 -9.19 -33.85 8.01
CA GLY A 161 -8.19 -34.79 7.52
C GLY A 161 -7.34 -34.24 6.37
N ALA A 162 -7.18 -32.92 6.28
CA ALA A 162 -6.20 -32.30 5.40
C ALA A 162 -4.78 -32.76 5.82
N LYS A 163 -3.99 -33.28 4.87
CA LYS A 163 -2.58 -33.62 5.14
C LYS A 163 -1.66 -32.42 4.99
N SER A 164 -2.08 -31.42 4.22
CA SER A 164 -1.42 -30.13 4.12
C SER A 164 -2.44 -29.05 3.84
N VAL A 165 -2.20 -27.86 4.41
CA VAL A 165 -2.90 -26.63 4.08
C VAL A 165 -1.90 -25.70 3.43
N GLN A 166 -2.26 -25.12 2.30
CA GLN A 166 -1.45 -24.13 1.61
C GLN A 166 -2.27 -22.85 1.48
N ILE A 167 -1.62 -21.72 1.62
CA ILE A 167 -2.26 -20.41 1.65
C ILE A 167 -1.53 -19.53 0.64
N ILE A 168 -2.25 -19.02 -0.35
CA ILE A 168 -1.76 -17.95 -1.23
C ILE A 168 -2.48 -16.68 -0.82
N ALA A 169 -1.71 -15.72 -0.32
CA ALA A 169 -2.23 -14.49 0.24
C ALA A 169 -1.19 -13.37 0.10
N HIS A 170 -1.58 -12.17 0.50
CA HIS A 170 -0.65 -11.07 0.63
C HIS A 170 -0.16 -10.94 2.07
N GLY A 171 1.08 -10.45 2.22
CA GLY A 171 1.68 -10.16 3.51
C GLY A 171 2.95 -9.34 3.37
N GLU A 172 3.49 -8.96 4.52
CA GLU A 172 4.79 -8.36 4.75
C GLU A 172 5.38 -8.90 6.08
N ALA A 173 6.56 -8.41 6.47
CA ALA A 173 7.27 -8.83 7.68
C ALA A 173 6.38 -8.88 8.93
N GLY A 174 6.04 -10.09 9.39
CA GLY A 174 5.25 -10.32 10.60
C GLY A 174 3.75 -10.13 10.43
N ASP A 175 3.21 -10.12 9.21
CA ASP A 175 1.78 -10.07 8.96
C ASP A 175 1.30 -10.91 7.75
N LEU A 176 -0.03 -11.07 7.68
CA LEU A 176 -0.74 -11.85 6.67
C LEU A 176 -2.19 -11.36 6.54
N TRP A 177 -2.67 -11.19 5.31
CA TRP A 177 -4.07 -10.89 5.03
C TRP A 177 -4.85 -12.14 4.63
N LEU A 178 -6.00 -12.37 5.29
CA LEU A 178 -6.92 -13.48 5.00
C LEU A 178 -8.36 -13.00 5.03
N GLY A 179 -9.00 -12.87 3.86
CA GLY A 179 -10.26 -12.15 3.77
C GLY A 179 -10.11 -10.74 4.32
N ASN A 180 -11.05 -10.22 5.08
CA ASN A 180 -10.89 -8.91 5.74
C ASN A 180 -10.09 -8.98 7.06
N THR A 181 -9.46 -10.12 7.36
CA THR A 181 -8.68 -10.31 8.57
C THR A 181 -7.23 -9.92 8.33
N TYR A 182 -6.80 -8.85 8.98
CA TYR A 182 -5.38 -8.52 9.12
C TYR A 182 -4.80 -9.24 10.33
N LEU A 183 -3.93 -10.22 10.10
CA LEU A 183 -3.28 -11.00 11.13
C LEU A 183 -1.81 -10.56 11.23
N SER A 184 -1.32 -10.27 12.43
CA SER A 184 0.05 -9.81 12.65
C SER A 184 0.65 -10.35 13.95
N SER A 185 1.97 -10.24 14.08
CA SER A 185 2.71 -10.56 15.32
C SER A 185 2.12 -9.91 16.57
N ASP A 186 1.55 -8.70 16.45
CA ASP A 186 0.96 -7.96 17.56
C ASP A 186 -0.44 -8.46 17.97
N ASN A 187 -1.20 -9.03 17.03
CA ASN A 187 -2.61 -9.35 17.23
C ASN A 187 -2.95 -10.85 17.15
N VAL A 188 -2.02 -11.71 16.74
CA VAL A 188 -2.25 -13.14 16.46
C VAL A 188 -2.86 -13.89 17.65
N GLY A 189 -2.50 -13.50 18.89
CA GLY A 189 -3.06 -14.08 20.10
C GLY A 189 -4.57 -13.91 20.24
N ASN A 190 -5.16 -12.86 19.65
CA ASN A 190 -6.61 -12.64 19.66
C ASN A 190 -7.36 -13.67 18.81
N TYR A 191 -6.66 -14.35 17.89
CA TYR A 191 -7.23 -15.34 16.97
C TYR A 191 -6.97 -16.79 17.39
N ALA A 192 -6.48 -17.01 18.61
CA ALA A 192 -6.13 -18.33 19.13
C ALA A 192 -7.23 -19.39 18.95
N SER A 193 -8.49 -19.03 19.18
CA SER A 193 -9.62 -19.97 19.02
C SER A 193 -9.85 -20.38 17.56
N SER A 194 -9.76 -19.43 16.62
CA SER A 194 -9.91 -19.72 15.19
C SER A 194 -8.72 -20.53 14.65
N LEU A 195 -7.50 -20.17 15.05
CA LEU A 195 -6.28 -20.88 14.67
C LEU A 195 -6.25 -22.32 15.21
N ALA A 196 -6.69 -22.54 16.45
CA ALA A 196 -6.82 -23.89 17.00
C ALA A 196 -7.86 -24.73 16.24
N ARG A 197 -8.97 -24.12 15.79
CA ARG A 197 -9.97 -24.80 14.96
C ARG A 197 -9.40 -25.19 13.59
N ILE A 198 -8.69 -24.28 12.92
CA ILE A 198 -7.96 -24.56 11.67
C ILE A 198 -7.03 -25.76 11.88
N GLY A 199 -6.19 -25.69 12.92
CA GLY A 199 -5.27 -26.76 13.30
C GLY A 199 -5.95 -28.12 13.51
N SER A 200 -7.13 -28.13 14.14
CA SER A 200 -7.87 -29.36 14.43
C SER A 200 -8.41 -30.09 13.19
N GLY A 201 -8.60 -29.38 12.07
CA GLY A 201 -9.01 -29.99 10.80
C GLY A 201 -7.84 -30.57 9.98
N ILE A 202 -6.61 -30.26 10.37
CA ILE A 202 -5.38 -30.77 9.77
C ILE A 202 -4.93 -32.03 10.52
N GLN A 203 -4.44 -33.03 9.79
CA GLN A 203 -3.94 -34.28 10.37
C GLN A 203 -2.74 -34.04 11.30
N SER A 204 -2.48 -34.99 12.20
CA SER A 204 -1.25 -34.98 13.00
C SER A 204 -0.04 -35.11 12.08
N GLY A 205 0.94 -34.21 12.20
CA GLY A 205 2.07 -34.11 11.26
C GLY A 205 1.67 -33.60 9.88
N GLY A 206 0.58 -32.84 9.79
CA GLY A 206 0.25 -32.07 8.60
C GLY A 206 0.71 -30.63 8.74
N ASP A 207 1.09 -30.03 7.61
CA ASP A 207 1.79 -28.75 7.58
C ASP A 207 0.94 -27.63 7.01
N ILE A 208 1.34 -26.39 7.33
CA ILE A 208 0.80 -25.16 6.74
C ILE A 208 1.90 -24.46 5.93
N LEU A 209 1.73 -24.33 4.63
CA LEU A 209 2.64 -23.60 3.73
C LEU A 209 2.01 -22.25 3.38
N ILE A 210 2.67 -21.15 3.75
CA ILE A 210 2.19 -19.78 3.56
C ILE A 210 3.00 -19.12 2.45
N TYR A 211 2.38 -19.01 1.28
CA TYR A 211 2.87 -18.22 0.15
C TYR A 211 2.34 -16.79 0.28
N ALA A 212 3.14 -15.95 0.92
CA ALA A 212 2.92 -14.52 1.08
C ALA A 212 4.28 -13.82 1.21
N CYS A 213 4.40 -12.60 0.69
CA CYS A 213 5.66 -11.87 0.70
C CYS A 213 6.17 -11.63 2.12
N SER A 214 7.42 -12.03 2.38
CA SER A 214 8.22 -11.65 3.54
C SER A 214 7.57 -11.92 4.91
N THR A 215 6.50 -12.72 5.00
CA THR A 215 5.73 -12.93 6.24
C THR A 215 6.60 -13.36 7.41
N ALA A 216 7.65 -14.15 7.14
CA ALA A 216 8.58 -14.65 8.15
C ALA A 216 9.85 -13.79 8.32
N GLN A 217 9.93 -12.64 7.67
CA GLN A 217 11.12 -11.80 7.67
C GLN A 217 11.38 -11.13 9.04
N GLY A 218 12.64 -11.21 9.48
CA GLY A 218 13.13 -10.52 10.66
C GLY A 218 12.49 -11.00 11.98
N ALA A 219 12.78 -10.31 13.07
CA ALA A 219 12.33 -10.74 14.40
C ALA A 219 10.80 -10.79 14.54
N ALA A 220 10.08 -9.85 13.91
CA ALA A 220 8.62 -9.82 13.91
C ALA A 220 8.04 -11.02 13.12
N GLY A 221 8.59 -11.32 11.94
CA GLY A 221 8.17 -12.45 11.12
C GLY A 221 8.42 -13.81 11.80
N LEU A 222 9.59 -14.00 12.40
CA LEU A 222 9.89 -15.23 13.16
C LEU A 222 8.91 -15.42 14.33
N SER A 223 8.69 -14.36 15.13
CA SER A 223 7.72 -14.42 16.24
C SER A 223 6.29 -14.68 15.77
N PHE A 224 5.93 -14.18 14.59
CA PHE A 224 4.62 -14.38 14.00
C PHE A 224 4.42 -15.84 13.59
N VAL A 225 5.36 -16.41 12.83
CA VAL A 225 5.31 -17.82 12.39
C VAL A 225 5.35 -18.79 13.57
N ASP A 226 6.17 -18.53 14.58
CA ASP A 226 6.20 -19.32 15.82
C ASP A 226 4.84 -19.31 16.54
N SER A 227 4.19 -18.14 16.59
CA SER A 227 2.87 -18.00 17.21
C SER A 227 1.79 -18.74 16.42
N LEU A 228 1.82 -18.67 15.09
CA LEU A 228 0.92 -19.43 14.24
C LEU A 228 1.10 -20.94 14.45
N ALA A 229 2.34 -21.42 14.52
CA ALA A 229 2.64 -22.84 14.74
C ALA A 229 2.15 -23.31 16.10
N ALA A 230 2.40 -22.52 17.15
CA ALA A 230 1.93 -22.82 18.51
C ALA A 230 0.39 -22.83 18.61
N LEU A 231 -0.30 -21.90 17.96
CA LEU A 231 -1.75 -21.75 18.06
C LEU A 231 -2.52 -22.73 17.16
N THR A 232 -1.95 -23.14 16.03
CA THR A 232 -2.53 -24.18 15.16
C THR A 232 -2.12 -25.59 15.60
N GLY A 233 -0.99 -25.74 16.29
CA GLY A 233 -0.40 -27.04 16.59
C GLY A 233 0.11 -27.75 15.33
N ARG A 234 0.52 -26.99 14.32
CA ARG A 234 1.04 -27.46 13.03
C ARG A 234 2.38 -26.83 12.73
N ASP A 235 3.18 -27.56 11.97
CA ASP A 235 4.43 -27.08 11.43
C ASP A 235 4.12 -26.13 10.27
N ILE A 236 4.84 -25.02 10.20
CA ILE A 236 4.59 -23.91 9.28
C ILE A 236 5.83 -23.60 8.48
N ALA A 237 5.67 -23.48 7.17
CA ALA A 237 6.65 -22.91 6.27
C ALA A 237 6.15 -21.56 5.73
N ALA A 238 7.00 -20.54 5.71
CA ALA A 238 6.69 -19.21 5.20
C ALA A 238 7.95 -18.54 4.60
N SER A 239 7.77 -17.55 3.72
CA SER A 239 8.89 -16.86 3.08
C SER A 239 9.45 -15.73 3.95
N ASP A 240 10.77 -15.53 3.92
CA ASP A 240 11.46 -14.38 4.54
C ASP A 240 11.77 -13.23 3.56
N ASN A 241 11.35 -13.37 2.31
CA ASN A 241 11.57 -12.41 1.25
C ASN A 241 10.35 -12.30 0.33
N ARG A 242 10.44 -11.49 -0.73
CA ARG A 242 9.32 -11.35 -1.68
C ARG A 242 8.99 -12.69 -2.32
N THR A 243 7.71 -12.95 -2.58
CA THR A 243 7.23 -14.15 -3.26
C THR A 243 6.53 -13.77 -4.55
N GLY A 244 6.86 -14.42 -5.67
CA GLY A 244 6.25 -14.18 -6.99
C GLY A 244 7.22 -13.70 -8.08
N ALA A 245 6.72 -12.97 -9.08
CA ALA A 245 7.41 -12.65 -10.34
C ALA A 245 8.75 -11.91 -10.19
N GLY A 246 8.95 -11.22 -9.07
CA GLY A 246 10.17 -10.48 -8.75
C GLY A 246 11.18 -11.23 -7.87
N SER A 247 10.89 -12.48 -7.49
CA SER A 247 11.68 -13.26 -6.52
C SER A 247 11.49 -14.77 -6.76
N ASP A 248 11.41 -15.59 -5.71
CA ASP A 248 11.14 -17.02 -5.78
C ASP A 248 9.85 -17.42 -5.04
N TRP A 249 9.63 -18.73 -4.95
CA TRP A 249 8.49 -19.36 -4.25
C TRP A 249 8.94 -20.24 -3.09
N ASN A 250 10.19 -20.06 -2.65
CA ASN A 250 10.77 -20.81 -1.56
C ASN A 250 10.18 -20.32 -0.23
N LEU A 251 10.06 -21.25 0.71
CA LEU A 251 9.64 -20.97 2.06
C LEU A 251 10.83 -21.26 2.97
N GLU A 252 11.63 -20.23 3.23
CA GLU A 252 12.93 -20.34 3.89
C GLU A 252 12.82 -20.59 5.39
N ILE A 253 11.71 -20.14 5.99
CA ILE A 253 11.47 -20.26 7.42
C ILE A 253 10.51 -21.39 7.66
N THR A 254 10.93 -22.33 8.50
CA THR A 254 10.10 -23.45 8.92
C THR A 254 10.04 -23.56 10.44
N THR A 255 8.88 -23.92 10.97
CA THR A 255 8.71 -24.43 12.33
C THR A 255 8.56 -25.94 12.25
N GLY A 256 9.34 -26.68 13.04
CA GLY A 256 9.30 -28.15 13.02
C GLY A 256 9.88 -28.80 11.75
N GLN A 257 9.27 -29.89 11.29
CA GLN A 257 9.65 -30.58 10.05
C GLN A 257 8.52 -30.42 9.04
N ILE A 258 8.86 -30.14 7.78
CA ILE A 258 7.86 -29.96 6.73
C ILE A 258 7.89 -31.20 5.83
N GLU A 259 6.82 -32.00 5.90
CA GLU A 259 6.61 -33.16 5.02
C GLU A 259 5.83 -32.81 3.75
N ALA A 260 5.08 -31.73 3.77
CA ALA A 260 4.28 -31.26 2.66
C ALA A 260 5.15 -30.69 1.53
N THR A 261 4.72 -30.96 0.30
CA THR A 261 5.29 -30.35 -0.92
C THR A 261 4.34 -29.30 -1.46
N SER A 262 4.87 -28.25 -2.09
CA SER A 262 4.07 -27.25 -2.83
C SER A 262 3.04 -27.94 -3.74
N VAL A 263 1.80 -27.45 -3.71
CA VAL A 263 0.78 -27.85 -4.70
C VAL A 263 0.92 -27.06 -6.00
N LEU A 264 1.69 -25.97 -6.01
CA LEU A 264 1.95 -25.19 -7.22
C LEU A 264 3.03 -25.87 -8.06
N SER A 265 2.84 -25.82 -9.37
CA SER A 265 3.87 -26.26 -10.32
C SER A 265 4.86 -25.13 -10.60
N ALA A 266 6.13 -25.49 -10.81
CA ALA A 266 7.17 -24.54 -11.22
C ALA A 266 6.80 -23.73 -12.48
N SER A 267 6.01 -24.31 -13.40
CA SER A 267 5.52 -23.59 -14.59
C SER A 267 4.50 -22.52 -14.26
N ALA A 268 3.62 -22.74 -13.27
CA ALA A 268 2.65 -21.73 -12.84
C ALA A 268 3.33 -20.63 -12.01
N GLU A 269 4.21 -21.03 -11.11
CA GLU A 269 5.09 -20.14 -10.34
C GLU A 269 5.90 -19.20 -11.26
N SER A 270 6.49 -19.73 -12.34
CA SER A 270 7.25 -18.94 -13.32
C SER A 270 6.39 -18.11 -14.28
N ALA A 271 5.11 -18.45 -14.45
CA ALA A 271 4.20 -17.72 -15.33
C ALA A 271 3.48 -16.56 -14.63
N TYR A 272 3.44 -16.58 -13.30
CA TYR A 272 2.85 -15.53 -12.51
C TYR A 272 3.62 -14.22 -12.69
N ALA A 273 2.92 -13.15 -13.04
CA ALA A 273 3.51 -11.86 -13.39
C ALA A 273 3.47 -10.81 -12.27
N HIS A 274 2.86 -11.16 -11.13
CA HIS A 274 2.69 -10.28 -9.98
C HIS A 274 3.55 -10.77 -8.80
N ASP A 275 3.68 -9.96 -7.76
CA ASP A 275 4.19 -10.40 -6.48
C ASP A 275 3.08 -10.38 -5.42
N LEU A 276 3.34 -11.01 -4.28
CA LEU A 276 2.39 -11.12 -3.19
C LEU A 276 2.57 -10.02 -2.14
N ALA A 277 3.26 -8.91 -2.48
CA ALA A 277 3.56 -7.85 -1.53
C ALA A 277 2.34 -6.96 -1.31
N LEU A 278 2.03 -6.68 -0.04
CA LEU A 278 0.99 -5.71 0.33
C LEU A 278 1.42 -4.99 1.59
N ILE A 279 1.87 -3.75 1.43
CA ILE A 279 2.44 -3.00 2.53
C ILE A 279 1.30 -2.42 3.37
N THR A 280 1.23 -2.82 4.63
CA THR A 280 0.14 -2.41 5.52
C THR A 280 0.58 -1.28 6.45
N VAL A 281 -0.15 -0.17 6.42
CA VAL A 281 -0.03 0.92 7.38
C VAL A 281 -0.80 0.55 8.66
N THR A 282 -0.10 0.60 9.79
CA THR A 282 -0.61 0.21 11.12
C THR A 282 -0.65 1.35 12.12
N SER A 283 -0.07 2.51 11.76
CA SER A 283 0.05 3.66 12.64
C SER A 283 -0.48 4.93 11.99
N THR A 284 -1.22 5.72 12.79
CA THR A 284 -1.72 7.05 12.41
C THR A 284 -0.67 8.15 12.58
N ALA A 285 0.51 7.83 13.10
CA ALA A 285 1.60 8.77 13.26
C ALA A 285 2.17 9.22 11.91
N ASP A 286 2.76 10.42 11.88
CA ASP A 286 3.35 11.01 10.67
C ASP A 286 4.69 10.38 10.28
N ALA A 287 5.43 9.81 11.25
CA ALA A 287 6.73 9.19 11.03
C ALA A 287 7.00 8.05 12.03
N GLY A 288 7.96 7.20 11.69
CA GLY A 288 8.31 5.99 12.44
C GLY A 288 7.76 4.72 11.79
N ALA A 289 7.98 3.58 12.45
CA ALA A 289 7.54 2.28 11.95
C ALA A 289 6.00 2.21 11.82
N GLY A 290 5.52 1.51 10.78
CA GLY A 290 4.10 1.31 10.52
C GLY A 290 3.34 2.53 9.99
N THR A 291 4.03 3.65 9.74
CA THR A 291 3.39 4.87 9.21
C THR A 291 3.33 4.87 7.68
N LEU A 292 2.37 5.61 7.11
CA LEU A 292 2.26 5.77 5.65
C LEU A 292 3.56 6.30 5.03
N ARG A 293 4.25 7.22 5.72
CA ARG A 293 5.54 7.76 5.26
C ARG A 293 6.61 6.67 5.18
N SER A 294 6.68 5.80 6.19
CA SER A 294 7.60 4.65 6.16
C SER A 294 7.25 3.66 5.05
N ALA A 295 5.95 3.41 4.82
CA ALA A 295 5.46 2.52 3.77
C ALA A 295 5.83 3.03 2.37
N ILE A 296 5.60 4.32 2.07
CA ILE A 296 5.99 4.94 0.79
C ILE A 296 7.52 4.87 0.58
N ALA A 297 8.28 5.05 1.67
CA ALA A 297 9.74 5.00 1.61
C ALA A 297 10.25 3.59 1.29
N SER A 298 9.70 2.55 1.94
CA SER A 298 10.11 1.15 1.74
C SER A 298 9.57 0.52 0.46
N ALA A 299 8.44 1.01 -0.05
CA ALA A 299 7.79 0.46 -1.24
C ALA A 299 8.71 0.45 -2.48
N GLN A 300 8.62 -0.62 -3.26
CA GLN A 300 9.19 -0.76 -4.59
C GLN A 300 8.19 -0.28 -5.65
N ALA A 301 8.68 -0.03 -6.86
CA ALA A 301 7.80 0.41 -7.95
C ALA A 301 6.85 -0.73 -8.35
N GLY A 302 5.55 -0.46 -8.34
CA GLY A 302 4.48 -1.43 -8.59
C GLY A 302 3.72 -1.85 -7.34
N ASP A 303 4.24 -1.57 -6.15
CA ASP A 303 3.61 -2.00 -4.89
C ASP A 303 2.27 -1.31 -4.63
N THR A 304 1.41 -2.05 -3.91
CA THR A 304 0.19 -1.53 -3.29
C THR A 304 0.42 -1.33 -1.79
N ILE A 305 0.00 -0.16 -1.29
CA ILE A 305 -0.04 0.19 0.12
C ILE A 305 -1.51 0.21 0.57
N THR A 306 -1.82 -0.49 1.67
CA THR A 306 -3.15 -0.48 2.30
C THR A 306 -3.06 -0.16 3.79
N PHE A 307 -4.17 -0.27 4.51
CA PHE A 307 -4.29 0.11 5.91
C PHE A 307 -4.96 -1.00 6.70
N SER A 308 -4.45 -1.25 7.90
CA SER A 308 -4.98 -2.29 8.80
C SER A 308 -6.40 -1.97 9.31
N THR A 309 -6.80 -0.70 9.31
CA THR A 309 -8.10 -0.23 9.77
C THR A 309 -8.38 1.19 9.25
N SER A 310 -9.64 1.62 9.28
CA SER A 310 -10.03 2.99 8.96
C SER A 310 -9.33 3.98 9.89
N MET A 311 -8.76 5.06 9.34
CA MET A 311 -7.94 5.97 10.13
C MET A 311 -7.83 7.38 9.54
N THR A 312 -7.49 8.34 10.40
CA THR A 312 -7.06 9.69 10.01
C THR A 312 -5.58 9.85 10.30
N ILE A 313 -4.80 10.15 9.26
CA ILE A 313 -3.35 10.39 9.32
C ILE A 313 -3.13 11.89 9.33
N ASN A 314 -2.58 12.38 10.44
CA ASN A 314 -2.29 13.79 10.64
C ASN A 314 -0.87 14.08 10.12
N LEU A 315 -0.78 14.78 9.00
CA LEU A 315 0.48 15.11 8.35
C LEU A 315 0.98 16.46 8.84
N SER A 316 2.21 16.49 9.36
CA SER A 316 2.81 17.68 9.96
C SER A 316 4.21 18.00 9.41
N THR A 317 4.87 17.01 8.83
CA THR A 317 6.27 17.09 8.39
C THR A 317 6.33 17.38 6.89
N LEU A 318 6.94 18.52 6.53
CA LEU A 318 7.27 18.84 5.14
C LEU A 318 8.46 18.00 4.67
N THR A 319 8.28 17.32 3.55
CA THR A 319 9.31 16.46 2.93
C THR A 319 10.11 17.20 1.86
N SER A 320 9.44 18.04 1.07
CA SER A 320 10.08 18.79 -0.02
C SER A 320 9.35 20.10 -0.26
N GLY A 321 10.03 21.22 -0.01
CA GLY A 321 9.46 22.56 -0.16
C GLY A 321 8.18 22.71 0.65
N ASN A 322 7.03 22.69 -0.05
CA ASN A 322 5.71 22.83 0.55
C ASN A 322 4.93 21.52 0.67
N SER A 323 5.51 20.36 0.34
CA SER A 323 4.79 19.08 0.26
C SER A 323 5.02 18.18 1.47
N LEU A 324 3.93 17.64 2.02
CA LEU A 324 3.90 16.76 3.19
C LEU A 324 4.25 15.33 2.83
N LEU A 325 3.65 14.77 1.77
CA LEU A 325 4.00 13.47 1.20
C LEU A 325 4.44 13.64 -0.26
N VAL A 326 5.58 13.05 -0.62
CA VAL A 326 6.10 13.03 -1.99
C VAL A 326 6.17 11.59 -2.46
N ILE A 327 5.51 11.30 -3.58
CA ILE A 327 5.49 9.97 -4.21
C ILE A 327 6.27 10.07 -5.52
N SER A 328 7.37 9.33 -5.57
CA SER A 328 8.32 9.34 -6.70
C SER A 328 8.56 7.98 -7.32
N LYS A 329 7.60 7.06 -7.15
CA LYS A 329 7.63 5.69 -7.64
C LYS A 329 6.23 5.35 -8.16
N ASN A 330 6.14 4.34 -9.02
CA ASN A 330 4.85 3.80 -9.41
C ASN A 330 4.28 3.06 -8.20
N LEU A 331 3.10 3.46 -7.71
CA LEU A 331 2.49 2.89 -6.50
C LEU A 331 0.97 2.98 -6.58
N THR A 332 0.30 2.07 -5.89
CA THR A 332 -1.11 2.21 -5.54
C THR A 332 -1.24 2.45 -4.03
N ILE A 333 -2.05 3.41 -3.61
CA ILE A 333 -2.44 3.60 -2.20
C ILE A 333 -3.94 3.35 -2.11
N ASP A 334 -4.29 2.21 -1.54
CA ASP A 334 -5.66 1.73 -1.36
C ASP A 334 -6.14 1.99 0.07
N GLY A 335 -6.94 3.04 0.22
CA GLY A 335 -7.66 3.40 1.43
C GLY A 335 -9.11 2.91 1.47
N ASP A 336 -9.58 2.12 0.50
CA ASP A 336 -10.88 1.44 0.54
C ASP A 336 -10.67 -0.01 1.00
N ILE A 337 -10.48 -0.16 2.31
CA ILE A 337 -9.99 -1.41 2.94
C ILE A 337 -10.98 -2.55 2.70
N ASN A 338 -12.27 -2.22 2.65
CA ASN A 338 -13.37 -3.18 2.53
C ASN A 338 -13.95 -3.28 1.09
N HIS A 339 -13.43 -2.50 0.15
CA HIS A 339 -13.82 -2.49 -1.26
C HIS A 339 -15.32 -2.20 -1.48
N ASP A 340 -15.89 -1.30 -0.69
CA ASP A 340 -17.30 -0.87 -0.81
C ASP A 340 -17.47 0.43 -1.63
N GLY A 341 -16.37 1.01 -2.12
CA GLY A 341 -16.34 2.26 -2.87
C GLY A 341 -16.46 3.50 -1.99
N VAL A 342 -16.24 3.36 -0.67
CA VAL A 342 -16.22 4.47 0.29
C VAL A 342 -14.82 4.61 0.88
N ALA A 343 -14.37 5.85 1.02
CA ALA A 343 -13.07 6.13 1.60
C ALA A 343 -13.04 5.81 3.11
N ASP A 344 -12.12 4.93 3.55
CA ASP A 344 -11.90 4.61 4.96
C ASP A 344 -10.76 5.42 5.59
N VAL A 345 -9.91 6.04 4.76
CA VAL A 345 -8.68 6.69 5.21
C VAL A 345 -8.64 8.15 4.85
N THR A 346 -8.36 8.98 5.85
CA THR A 346 -8.21 10.44 5.69
C THR A 346 -6.74 10.84 5.82
N LEU A 347 -6.24 11.59 4.84
CA LEU A 347 -4.95 12.27 4.85
C LEU A 347 -5.20 13.75 5.13
N ASP A 348 -4.95 14.16 6.37
CA ASP A 348 -5.19 15.52 6.85
C ASP A 348 -3.87 16.32 6.86
N GLY A 349 -3.81 17.36 6.03
CA GLY A 349 -2.65 18.24 5.91
C GLY A 349 -2.52 19.28 7.01
N HIS A 350 -3.52 19.47 7.87
CA HIS A 350 -3.53 20.46 8.96
C HIS A 350 -3.18 21.90 8.53
N TYR A 351 -3.44 22.22 7.27
CA TYR A 351 -3.03 23.45 6.58
C TYR A 351 -1.52 23.76 6.67
N ASN A 352 -0.68 22.74 6.88
CA ASN A 352 0.77 22.87 7.05
C ASN A 352 1.56 22.73 5.75
N GLY A 353 0.90 22.38 4.66
CA GLY A 353 1.53 22.20 3.36
C GLY A 353 0.56 21.55 2.38
N ARG A 354 1.09 21.21 1.22
CA ARG A 354 0.44 20.35 0.24
C ARG A 354 0.41 18.92 0.75
N VAL A 355 -0.76 18.28 0.74
CA VAL A 355 -0.91 16.91 1.25
C VAL A 355 -0.06 15.94 0.44
N LEU A 356 -0.22 15.93 -0.88
CA LEU A 356 0.42 14.98 -1.78
C LEU A 356 1.09 15.67 -2.97
N GLU A 357 2.31 15.24 -3.29
CA GLU A 357 3.01 15.57 -4.51
C GLU A 357 3.40 14.28 -5.26
N ILE A 358 2.95 14.17 -6.50
CA ILE A 358 3.35 13.09 -7.42
C ILE A 358 4.42 13.64 -8.36
N THR A 359 5.61 13.06 -8.34
CA THR A 359 6.72 13.54 -9.16
C THR A 359 6.61 13.08 -10.62
N SER A 360 7.31 13.78 -11.52
CA SER A 360 7.32 13.42 -12.94
C SER A 360 7.89 12.04 -13.20
N GLY A 361 7.26 11.27 -14.09
CA GLY A 361 7.68 9.91 -14.43
C GLY A 361 7.11 8.82 -13.52
N SER A 362 6.34 9.19 -12.50
CA SER A 362 5.60 8.24 -11.64
C SER A 362 4.16 8.05 -12.12
N THR A 363 3.66 6.83 -12.04
CA THR A 363 2.25 6.46 -12.21
C THR A 363 1.66 6.03 -10.88
N VAL A 364 0.73 6.82 -10.33
CA VAL A 364 0.18 6.60 -8.99
C VAL A 364 -1.33 6.40 -9.06
N GLY A 365 -1.82 5.34 -8.42
CA GLY A 365 -3.24 5.12 -8.13
C GLY A 365 -3.55 5.50 -6.69
N LEU A 366 -4.60 6.28 -6.46
CA LEU A 366 -5.16 6.54 -5.14
C LEU A 366 -6.60 6.06 -5.13
N GLU A 367 -6.94 5.23 -4.15
CA GLU A 367 -8.25 4.59 -4.04
C GLU A 367 -8.79 4.80 -2.63
N GLY A 368 -10.07 5.16 -2.47
CA GLY A 368 -10.70 5.25 -1.14
C GLY A 368 -10.05 6.20 -0.14
N LEU A 369 -9.53 7.35 -0.60
CA LEU A 369 -8.90 8.35 0.28
C LEU A 369 -9.74 9.62 0.42
N VAL A 370 -9.77 10.19 1.62
CA VAL A 370 -10.12 11.60 1.84
C VAL A 370 -8.82 12.39 1.94
N ILE A 371 -8.65 13.39 1.09
CA ILE A 371 -7.48 14.28 1.08
C ILE A 371 -7.96 15.67 1.46
N GLU A 372 -7.56 16.15 2.64
CA GLU A 372 -8.08 17.39 3.19
C GLU A 372 -7.08 18.29 3.89
N HIS A 373 -7.52 19.54 4.09
CA HIS A 373 -6.79 20.60 4.77
C HIS A 373 -5.36 20.80 4.27
N GLY A 374 -5.08 20.58 3.00
CA GLY A 374 -3.85 21.01 2.37
C GLY A 374 -3.85 22.52 2.11
N LEU A 375 -2.75 23.21 2.43
CA LEU A 375 -2.57 24.63 2.18
C LEU A 375 -1.18 24.93 1.62
N VAL A 376 -1.13 25.56 0.45
CA VAL A 376 0.11 26.15 -0.08
C VAL A 376 -0.10 27.62 -0.38
N SER A 377 0.90 28.42 -0.05
CA SER A 377 0.88 29.86 -0.30
C SER A 377 2.10 30.29 -1.12
N GLY A 378 1.84 31.11 -2.14
CA GLY A 378 2.86 31.62 -3.04
C GLY A 378 3.56 32.82 -2.43
N THR A 379 4.84 32.98 -2.76
CA THR A 379 5.61 34.17 -2.36
C THR A 379 5.30 35.33 -3.29
N GLY A 380 5.14 36.52 -2.73
CA GLY A 380 4.98 37.74 -3.51
C GLY A 380 6.18 38.03 -4.42
N GLY A 381 5.94 38.73 -5.53
CA GLY A 381 6.99 39.18 -6.44
C GLY A 381 7.90 40.25 -5.82
N ALA A 382 9.16 40.29 -6.23
CA ALA A 382 10.03 41.43 -5.96
C ALA A 382 9.56 42.67 -6.73
N GLY A 383 9.84 43.87 -6.22
CA GLY A 383 9.37 45.10 -6.86
C GLY A 383 9.81 45.22 -8.32
N GLY A 384 8.87 45.52 -9.22
CA GLY A 384 9.11 45.56 -10.68
C GLY A 384 9.25 44.20 -11.37
N VAL A 385 9.13 43.08 -10.65
CA VAL A 385 9.19 41.71 -11.18
C VAL A 385 7.88 40.99 -10.86
N GLY A 386 7.31 40.28 -11.83
CA GLY A 386 6.15 39.41 -11.58
C GLY A 386 6.48 38.33 -10.54
N ALA A 387 5.50 37.92 -9.73
CA ALA A 387 5.67 36.79 -8.83
C ALA A 387 6.04 35.53 -9.63
N THR A 388 7.10 34.83 -9.24
CA THR A 388 7.65 33.68 -9.97
C THR A 388 7.12 32.33 -9.48
N ALA A 389 6.46 32.29 -8.32
CA ALA A 389 5.98 31.05 -7.72
C ALA A 389 4.46 31.11 -7.47
N ALA A 390 3.68 30.60 -8.42
CA ALA A 390 2.28 30.29 -8.17
C ALA A 390 2.21 29.09 -7.20
N ALA A 391 1.52 29.25 -6.06
CA ALA A 391 1.12 28.10 -5.25
C ALA A 391 0.19 27.23 -6.09
N GLN A 392 0.62 26.01 -6.38
CA GLN A 392 -0.15 25.05 -7.18
C GLN A 392 -0.54 23.89 -6.27
N GLY A 393 -1.83 23.57 -6.21
CA GLY A 393 -2.33 22.38 -5.50
C GLY A 393 -2.14 22.42 -3.99
N GLY A 394 -3.17 22.84 -3.26
CA GLY A 394 -3.22 22.72 -1.79
C GLY A 394 -3.35 21.27 -1.36
N GLY A 395 -4.23 20.49 -1.98
CA GLY A 395 -4.37 19.07 -1.68
C GLY A 395 -3.31 18.25 -2.41
N ILE A 396 -3.35 18.32 -3.74
CA ILE A 396 -2.52 17.47 -4.61
C ILE A 396 -1.81 18.34 -5.65
N TYR A 397 -0.52 18.09 -5.85
CA TYR A 397 0.22 18.51 -7.04
C TYR A 397 0.65 17.26 -7.81
N ASN A 398 0.34 17.21 -9.10
CA ASN A 398 0.70 16.08 -9.96
C ASN A 398 1.57 16.55 -11.12
N ALA A 399 2.80 16.04 -11.17
CA ALA A 399 3.72 16.18 -12.31
C ALA A 399 3.90 14.86 -13.10
N GLY A 400 3.25 13.76 -12.66
CA GLY A 400 3.26 12.46 -13.31
C GLY A 400 1.88 12.05 -13.83
N THR A 401 1.57 10.76 -13.74
CA THR A 401 0.25 10.19 -14.03
C THR A 401 -0.43 9.84 -12.71
N LEU A 402 -1.64 10.37 -12.48
CA LEU A 402 -2.40 10.14 -11.26
C LEU A 402 -3.82 9.67 -11.61
N THR A 403 -4.21 8.52 -11.07
CA THR A 403 -5.58 8.00 -11.12
C THR A 403 -6.19 8.13 -9.72
N LEU A 404 -7.43 8.62 -9.66
CA LEU A 404 -8.20 8.72 -8.42
C LEU A 404 -9.48 7.87 -8.59
N SER A 405 -9.67 6.86 -7.73
CA SER A 405 -10.93 6.10 -7.62
C SER A 405 -11.52 6.30 -6.24
N ASP A 406 -12.79 6.71 -6.15
CA ASP A 406 -13.49 6.83 -4.86
C ASP A 406 -12.78 7.76 -3.85
N VAL A 407 -12.01 8.71 -4.38
CA VAL A 407 -11.26 9.71 -3.60
C VAL A 407 -12.08 10.97 -3.43
N THR A 408 -12.13 11.49 -2.20
CA THR A 408 -12.67 12.81 -1.88
C THR A 408 -11.54 13.81 -1.66
N VAL A 409 -11.47 14.86 -2.47
CA VAL A 409 -10.51 15.98 -2.27
C VAL A 409 -11.29 17.20 -1.77
N THR A 410 -11.16 17.56 -0.50
CA THR A 410 -12.01 18.58 0.15
C THR A 410 -11.22 19.51 1.06
N ALA A 411 -11.75 20.70 1.33
CA ALA A 411 -11.17 21.69 2.27
C ALA A 411 -9.68 22.05 2.02
N ASN A 412 -9.21 21.91 0.78
CA ASN A 412 -7.85 22.24 0.35
C ASN A 412 -7.78 23.64 -0.27
N ALA A 413 -6.66 24.33 -0.09
CA ALA A 413 -6.47 25.71 -0.54
C ALA A 413 -5.10 25.96 -1.15
N ALA A 414 -5.06 26.71 -2.24
CA ALA A 414 -3.82 27.27 -2.79
C ALA A 414 -4.01 28.78 -2.96
N ALA A 415 -3.12 29.57 -2.38
CA ALA A 415 -3.16 31.02 -2.46
C ALA A 415 -1.94 31.53 -3.23
N GLY A 416 -2.15 32.28 -4.32
CA GLY A 416 -1.05 32.92 -5.03
C GLY A 416 -0.31 33.96 -4.16
N GLY A 417 0.95 34.23 -4.51
CA GLY A 417 1.68 35.36 -3.95
C GLY A 417 1.17 36.69 -4.48
N GLY A 418 1.46 37.78 -3.76
CA GLY A 418 1.16 39.12 -4.23
C GLY A 418 2.00 39.57 -5.42
N GLY A 419 1.51 40.51 -6.22
CA GLY A 419 2.30 41.12 -7.29
C GLY A 419 3.49 41.91 -6.75
N GLY A 420 4.59 41.96 -7.50
CA GLY A 420 5.69 42.88 -7.20
C GLY A 420 5.25 44.33 -7.37
N GLY A 421 5.45 45.15 -6.35
CA GLY A 421 5.18 46.59 -6.43
C GLY A 421 6.18 47.30 -7.33
N GLY A 422 5.75 48.00 -8.39
CA GLY A 422 6.66 48.68 -9.31
C GLY A 422 6.47 50.20 -9.37
N VAL A 423 7.58 50.94 -9.39
CA VAL A 423 7.64 52.33 -9.88
C VAL A 423 8.26 52.34 -11.27
N GLN A 424 7.68 53.08 -12.23
CA GLN A 424 8.38 53.45 -13.47
C GLN A 424 9.05 54.84 -13.38
N GLY A 425 9.21 55.42 -12.18
CA GLY A 425 9.80 56.76 -11.97
C GLY A 425 10.20 57.08 -10.52
N LEU A 426 10.82 58.25 -10.31
CA LEU A 426 11.61 58.65 -9.12
C LEU A 426 10.91 58.77 -7.75
N ASN A 427 9.70 58.26 -7.55
CA ASN A 427 9.02 58.38 -6.25
C ASN A 427 8.26 57.11 -5.86
N VAL A 428 8.80 56.36 -4.88
CA VAL A 428 8.21 55.27 -4.07
C VAL A 428 7.07 54.45 -4.70
N GLY A 429 7.35 53.18 -5.05
CA GLY A 429 6.32 52.21 -5.46
C GLY A 429 5.75 51.44 -4.27
N GLY A 430 4.43 51.25 -4.24
CA GLY A 430 3.77 50.40 -3.24
C GLY A 430 3.88 48.92 -3.60
N GLY A 431 4.12 48.05 -2.60
CA GLY A 431 4.08 46.59 -2.77
C GLY A 431 2.70 46.08 -3.17
N GLY A 432 2.63 45.04 -4.01
CA GLY A 432 1.35 44.40 -4.33
C GLY A 432 0.81 43.60 -3.13
N GLY A 433 -0.51 43.61 -2.95
CA GLY A 433 -1.17 42.88 -1.86
C GLY A 433 -0.99 41.37 -1.98
N GLY A 434 -0.90 40.69 -0.84
CA GLY A 434 -0.79 39.24 -0.72
C GLY A 434 -2.08 38.48 -1.04
N GLY A 435 -1.97 37.18 -1.36
CA GLY A 435 -3.14 36.30 -1.52
C GLY A 435 -3.85 36.01 -0.19
N GLY A 436 -5.16 35.80 -0.24
CA GLY A 436 -5.97 35.52 0.97
C GLY A 436 -5.63 34.18 1.62
N GLY A 437 -5.70 34.15 2.96
CA GLY A 437 -5.60 32.93 3.78
C GLY A 437 -6.91 32.15 3.89
N ILE A 438 -6.84 30.92 4.40
CA ILE A 438 -8.02 30.12 4.77
C ILE A 438 -7.97 29.80 6.27
N GLY A 439 -9.11 29.94 6.97
CA GLY A 439 -9.21 29.58 8.40
C GLY A 439 -8.29 30.36 9.34
N GLY A 440 -7.76 31.52 8.93
CA GLY A 440 -6.75 32.27 9.69
C GLY A 440 -5.32 31.73 9.56
N VAL A 441 -5.11 30.70 8.74
CA VAL A 441 -3.80 30.11 8.43
C VAL A 441 -3.32 30.55 7.05
N GLY A 442 -2.10 31.11 7.02
CA GLY A 442 -1.39 31.45 5.79
C GLY A 442 -2.08 32.52 4.93
N GLY A 443 -1.43 32.88 3.83
CA GLY A 443 -1.82 33.94 2.89
C GLY A 443 -0.57 34.32 2.10
N GLY A 444 -0.73 34.59 0.81
CA GLY A 444 0.43 34.89 -0.03
C GLY A 444 1.12 36.12 0.52
N THR A 445 2.45 36.14 0.60
CA THR A 445 3.14 37.37 1.03
C THR A 445 2.90 38.46 -0.02
N GLY A 446 2.72 39.69 0.45
CA GLY A 446 2.72 40.86 -0.43
C GLY A 446 4.09 41.03 -1.08
N GLY A 447 4.13 41.64 -2.27
CA GLY A 447 5.39 41.96 -2.92
C GLY A 447 6.13 43.09 -2.20
N ASN A 448 7.47 43.10 -2.30
CA ASN A 448 8.29 44.19 -1.76
C ASN A 448 8.20 45.44 -2.64
N ALA A 449 8.37 46.62 -2.02
CA ALA A 449 8.57 47.88 -2.73
C ALA A 449 9.99 47.97 -3.32
N GLY A 450 10.14 48.56 -4.50
CA GLY A 450 11.44 48.90 -5.08
C GLY A 450 11.96 50.25 -4.60
N GLY A 451 13.26 50.37 -4.31
CA GLY A 451 13.93 51.63 -4.02
C GLY A 451 14.23 52.43 -5.28
N GLY A 452 13.96 53.74 -5.25
CA GLY A 452 14.43 54.67 -6.29
C GLY A 452 15.91 54.99 -6.08
N TYR A 453 16.72 54.96 -7.15
CA TYR A 453 18.10 55.45 -7.15
C TYR A 453 18.16 56.96 -7.35
#